data_AF-A0A7S2NA49-F1
#
_entry.id   AF-A0A7S2NA49-F1
#
_cell.length_a   1.000
_cell.length_b   1.000
_cell.length_c   1.000
_cell.angle_alpha   90.00
_cell.angle_beta   90.00
_cell.angle_gamma   90.00
#
_symmetry.space_group_name_H-M   'P 1'
#
loop_
_entity.id
_entity.type
_entity.pdbx_description
1 polymer ?
#
loop_
_entity_poly.entity_id
_entity_poly.type
_entity_poly.pdbx_seq_one_letter_code
_entity_poly.pdbx_strand_id
1 'polypeptide(L)'
;GCFVKDVLPATHWLMTPKFGAITSIEAFIAPLQFAAILYNASAALPYFASAFASGLSSTVPSEAQWSQAIVCSAGVAPPAVVAQHALASESAAARQTGRIMVCKLMIGGAFVVLTLSSLHVSYPVVINWFLLLLELALAYILTVMAAGVANLVQRAADTHRLAEALAKGPLSSETLATPAALSVLAQACGESLPPSPWLQPPSAADPMGIAAVTKHTKGIEKVVGRVQSVMLNGKRETLAEDLSNESRKLTAKAAHNAVQLFLNAVAFAGYGMFPVTFFGPSEETMRGWVPMWGGSETAQFWGNLAGDAAWTVEAILVL
;
A
#
# COMPACT_ATOMS: atom_id res chain seq x y z
N GLY A 1 -20.50 -30.68 13.97
CA GLY A 1 -19.86 -31.68 14.85
C GLY A 1 -18.38 -31.51 14.62
N CYS A 2 -17.74 -30.70 15.47
CA CYS A 2 -16.44 -30.13 15.17
C CYS A 2 -15.37 -31.23 15.24
N PHE A 3 -14.72 -31.54 14.11
CA PHE A 3 -13.69 -32.57 14.02
C PHE A 3 -12.54 -32.36 15.03
N VAL A 4 -12.22 -31.11 15.36
CA VAL A 4 -11.23 -30.77 16.39
C VAL A 4 -11.72 -31.18 17.79
N LYS A 5 -13.02 -31.13 18.04
CA LYS A 5 -13.69 -31.55 19.29
C LYS A 5 -13.62 -33.06 19.50
N ASP A 6 -13.47 -33.81 18.42
CA ASP A 6 -13.36 -35.27 18.43
C ASP A 6 -11.90 -35.76 18.56
N VAL A 7 -10.91 -34.92 18.22
CA VAL A 7 -9.47 -35.27 18.22
C VAL A 7 -8.71 -34.71 19.42
N LEU A 8 -9.14 -33.58 20.00
CA LEU A 8 -8.47 -32.97 21.16
C LEU A 8 -9.21 -33.26 22.47
N PRO A 9 -8.51 -33.66 23.56
CA PRO A 9 -9.13 -33.90 24.86
C PRO A 9 -9.94 -32.71 25.35
N ALA A 10 -11.08 -32.95 26.02
CA ALA A 10 -11.94 -31.92 26.62
C ALA A 10 -11.18 -30.90 27.50
N THR A 11 -10.02 -31.29 28.04
CA THR A 11 -9.13 -30.46 28.85
C THR A 11 -8.39 -29.36 28.07
N HIS A 12 -8.20 -29.50 26.75
CA HIS A 12 -7.65 -28.43 25.91
C HIS A 12 -8.70 -27.35 25.57
N TRP A 13 -9.98 -27.69 25.70
CA TRP A 13 -11.11 -26.75 25.60
C TRP A 13 -11.38 -26.03 26.92
N LEU A 14 -10.96 -26.61 28.04
CA LEU A 14 -11.01 -26.01 29.37
C LEU A 14 -9.84 -25.03 29.58
N MET A 15 -9.71 -24.04 28.68
CA MET A 15 -9.10 -22.79 29.10
C MET A 15 -10.13 -21.98 29.90
N THR A 16 -10.38 -22.42 31.13
CA THR A 16 -11.07 -21.65 32.18
C THR A 16 -10.04 -20.90 33.02
N PRO A 17 -10.31 -19.66 33.44
CA PRO A 17 -11.61 -19.24 33.94
C PRO A 17 -12.45 -18.48 32.91
N LYS A 18 -13.73 -18.86 32.83
CA LYS A 18 -14.80 -18.01 32.29
C LYS A 18 -14.96 -16.82 33.23
N PHE A 19 -14.52 -15.64 32.84
CA PHE A 19 -15.04 -14.41 33.42
C PHE A 19 -16.37 -14.11 32.73
N GLY A 20 -17.49 -14.50 33.36
CA GLY A 20 -18.82 -14.09 32.90
C GLY A 20 -19.23 -14.54 31.49
N ALA A 21 -18.81 -15.74 31.05
CA ALA A 21 -19.10 -16.41 29.76
C ALA A 21 -18.11 -16.21 28.59
N ILE A 22 -17.01 -15.47 28.76
CA ILE A 22 -15.98 -15.28 27.72
C ILE A 22 -14.86 -16.33 27.86
N THR A 23 -14.41 -16.92 26.76
CA THR A 23 -13.27 -17.86 26.69
C THR A 23 -11.93 -17.14 26.74
N SER A 24 -10.86 -17.80 27.17
CA SER A 24 -9.51 -17.22 27.16
C SER A 24 -9.06 -16.76 25.77
N ILE A 25 -9.47 -17.48 24.72
CA ILE A 25 -9.15 -17.15 23.32
C ILE A 25 -9.87 -15.89 22.89
N GLU A 26 -11.16 -15.75 23.20
CA GLU A 26 -11.90 -14.50 22.96
C GLU A 26 -11.28 -13.31 23.72
N ALA A 27 -10.75 -13.55 24.92
CA ALA A 27 -10.00 -12.55 25.68
C ALA A 27 -8.66 -12.16 25.03
N PHE A 28 -8.08 -12.98 24.14
CA PHE A 28 -6.92 -12.63 23.31
C PHE A 28 -7.33 -11.98 21.97
N ILE A 29 -8.40 -12.47 21.35
CA ILE A 29 -8.88 -12.00 20.04
C ILE A 29 -9.51 -10.61 20.13
N ALA A 30 -10.37 -10.35 21.13
CA ALA A 30 -11.08 -9.08 21.22
C ALA A 30 -10.13 -7.86 21.37
N PRO A 31 -9.06 -7.89 22.19
CA PRO A 31 -8.06 -6.81 22.21
C PRO A 31 -7.34 -6.62 20.88
N LEU A 32 -7.05 -7.69 20.15
CA LEU A 32 -6.45 -7.61 18.81
C LEU A 32 -7.43 -6.93 17.84
N GLN A 33 -8.66 -7.41 17.74
CA GLN A 33 -9.70 -6.81 16.91
C GLN A 33 -9.92 -5.33 17.27
N PHE A 34 -9.90 -4.97 18.56
CA PHE A 34 -9.99 -3.57 18.99
C PHE A 34 -8.78 -2.73 18.57
N ALA A 35 -7.56 -3.26 18.70
CA ALA A 35 -6.36 -2.62 18.18
C ALA A 35 -6.46 -2.43 16.65
N ALA A 36 -7.11 -3.34 15.93
CA ALA A 36 -7.35 -3.22 14.48
C ALA A 36 -8.21 -2.01 14.14
N ILE A 37 -9.27 -1.79 14.91
CA ILE A 37 -10.16 -0.65 14.77
C ILE A 37 -9.34 0.63 14.95
N LEU A 38 -8.61 0.75 16.06
CA LEU A 38 -7.81 1.94 16.37
C LEU A 38 -6.74 2.19 15.30
N TYR A 39 -6.03 1.16 14.87
CA TYR A 39 -5.01 1.27 13.83
C TYR A 39 -5.61 1.76 12.51
N ASN A 40 -6.66 1.12 12.01
CA ASN A 40 -7.28 1.51 10.74
C ASN A 40 -7.93 2.90 10.79
N ALA A 41 -8.61 3.22 11.89
CA ALA A 41 -9.23 4.53 12.08
C ALA A 41 -8.16 5.64 12.21
N SER A 42 -7.10 5.42 12.98
CA SER A 42 -6.01 6.39 13.16
C SER A 42 -5.28 6.71 11.86
N ALA A 43 -5.17 5.74 10.95
CA ALA A 43 -4.60 5.95 9.62
C ALA A 43 -5.55 6.70 8.66
N ALA A 44 -6.84 6.33 8.65
CA ALA A 44 -7.79 6.83 7.66
C ALA A 44 -8.45 8.16 8.04
N LEU A 45 -8.80 8.37 9.31
CA LEU A 45 -9.54 9.56 9.75
C LEU A 45 -8.80 10.88 9.48
N PRO A 46 -7.48 11.01 9.74
CA PRO A 46 -6.77 12.24 9.41
C PRO A 46 -6.79 12.55 7.91
N TYR A 47 -6.68 11.51 7.07
CA TYR A 47 -6.77 11.66 5.61
C TYR A 47 -8.13 12.24 5.22
N PHE A 48 -9.24 11.66 5.70
CA PHE A 48 -10.57 12.18 5.39
C PHE A 48 -10.84 13.55 5.98
N ALA A 49 -10.37 13.85 7.19
CA ALA A 49 -10.48 15.19 7.77
C ALA A 49 -9.78 16.23 6.89
N SER A 50 -8.57 15.92 6.41
CA SER A 50 -7.83 16.80 5.51
C SER A 50 -8.47 16.90 4.12
N ALA A 51 -8.92 15.78 3.54
CA ALA A 51 -9.57 15.73 2.24
C ALA A 51 -10.91 16.46 2.24
N PHE A 52 -11.68 16.36 3.33
CA PHE A 52 -12.93 17.09 3.53
C PHE A 52 -12.67 18.59 3.70
N ALA A 53 -11.67 18.97 4.51
CA ALA A 53 -11.26 20.36 4.65
C ALA A 53 -10.79 20.95 3.31
N SER A 54 -10.04 20.20 2.51
CA SER A 54 -9.60 20.62 1.18
C SER A 54 -10.71 20.59 0.14
N GLY A 55 -11.66 19.66 0.21
CA GLY A 55 -12.77 19.53 -0.75
C GLY A 55 -13.82 20.62 -0.58
N LEU A 56 -13.96 21.17 0.63
CA LEU A 56 -14.73 22.39 0.89
C LEU A 56 -14.04 23.65 0.35
N SER A 57 -12.71 23.61 0.14
CA SER A 57 -12.01 24.68 -0.56
C SER A 57 -11.91 24.35 -2.05
N SER A 58 -12.66 25.04 -2.91
CA SER A 58 -12.64 24.89 -4.37
C SER A 58 -11.31 25.29 -5.04
N THR A 59 -10.21 25.29 -4.30
CA THR A 59 -8.93 25.92 -4.66
C THR A 59 -7.84 24.92 -5.05
N VAL A 60 -8.07 23.60 -4.94
CA VAL A 60 -7.11 22.59 -5.41
C VAL A 60 -7.18 22.50 -6.94
N PRO A 61 -6.09 22.80 -7.66
CA PRO A 61 -6.10 22.77 -9.12
C PRO A 61 -6.29 21.36 -9.66
N SER A 62 -6.97 21.26 -10.80
CA SER A 62 -7.11 19.98 -11.49
C SER A 62 -5.79 19.52 -12.13
N GLU A 63 -5.66 18.20 -12.35
CA GLU A 63 -4.55 17.61 -13.10
C GLU A 63 -4.39 18.25 -14.50
N ALA A 64 -5.51 18.59 -15.15
CA ALA A 64 -5.53 19.28 -16.43
C ALA A 64 -4.93 20.69 -16.35
N GLN A 65 -5.23 21.43 -15.27
CA GLN A 65 -4.68 22.77 -15.04
C GLN A 65 -3.16 22.72 -14.83
N TRP A 66 -2.67 21.77 -14.03
CA TRP A 66 -1.22 21.58 -13.84
C TRP A 66 -0.51 21.14 -15.13
N SER A 67 -1.12 20.26 -15.91
CA SER A 67 -0.59 19.85 -17.21
C SER A 67 -0.46 21.03 -18.17
N GLN A 68 -1.49 21.88 -18.24
CA GLN A 68 -1.46 23.11 -19.04
C GLN A 68 -0.37 24.07 -18.55
N ALA A 69 -0.20 24.24 -17.25
CA ALA A 69 0.85 25.08 -16.67
C ALA A 69 2.27 24.58 -17.03
N ILE A 70 2.48 23.26 -17.09
CA ILE A 70 3.76 22.66 -17.55
C ILE A 70 4.03 22.97 -19.02
N VAL A 71 3.02 22.78 -19.88
CA VAL A 71 3.15 23.11 -21.31
C VAL A 71 3.46 24.59 -21.52
N CYS A 72 2.77 25.49 -20.79
CA CYS A 72 3.02 26.93 -20.86
C CYS A 72 4.38 27.36 -20.30
N SER A 73 4.90 26.64 -19.30
CA SER A 73 6.14 26.99 -18.60
C SER A 73 7.40 26.55 -19.35
N ALA A 74 7.43 25.31 -19.84
CA ALA A 74 8.66 24.66 -20.28
C ALA A 74 8.58 24.07 -21.70
N GLY A 75 7.43 24.22 -22.39
CA GLY A 75 7.21 23.62 -23.70
C GLY A 75 7.34 22.10 -23.65
N VAL A 76 7.96 21.50 -24.67
CA VAL A 76 8.19 20.04 -24.81
C VAL A 76 9.62 19.64 -24.41
N ALA A 77 10.31 20.44 -23.60
CA ALA A 77 11.68 20.16 -23.17
C ALA A 77 11.74 18.96 -22.20
N PRO A 78 12.89 18.25 -22.09
CA PRO A 78 13.02 17.10 -21.17
C PRO A 78 12.58 17.35 -19.72
N PRO A 79 12.84 18.53 -19.10
CA PRO A 79 12.32 18.83 -17.75
C PRO A 79 10.78 18.89 -17.68
N ALA A 80 10.12 19.28 -18.77
CA ALA A 80 8.66 19.30 -18.86
C ALA A 80 8.09 17.86 -18.87
N VAL A 81 8.76 16.94 -19.59
CA VAL A 81 8.40 15.52 -19.61
C VAL A 81 8.53 14.90 -18.22
N VAL A 82 9.62 15.21 -17.51
CA VAL A 82 9.82 14.75 -16.12
C VAL A 82 8.74 15.30 -15.20
N ALA A 83 8.40 16.58 -15.31
CA ALA A 83 7.35 17.21 -14.51
C ALA A 83 5.95 16.62 -14.81
N GLN A 84 5.63 16.34 -16.08
CA GLN A 84 4.36 15.71 -16.47
C GLN A 84 4.23 14.30 -15.90
N HIS A 85 5.30 13.51 -15.97
CA HIS A 85 5.30 12.18 -15.39
C HIS A 85 5.19 12.22 -13.87
N ALA A 86 5.89 13.15 -13.20
CA ALA A 86 5.78 13.35 -11.77
C ALA A 86 4.33 13.67 -11.35
N LEU A 87 3.70 14.65 -12.02
CA LEU A 87 2.29 15.01 -11.81
C LEU A 87 1.35 13.81 -11.96
N ALA A 88 1.48 13.05 -13.05
CA ALA A 88 0.63 11.89 -13.31
C ALA A 88 0.83 10.79 -12.24
N SER A 89 2.08 10.52 -11.87
CA SER A 89 2.42 9.52 -10.85
C SER A 89 1.90 9.89 -9.47
N GLU A 90 2.05 11.15 -9.05
CA GLU A 90 1.57 11.64 -7.75
C GLU A 90 0.05 11.71 -7.69
N SER A 91 -0.60 12.09 -8.79
CA SER A 91 -2.06 12.10 -8.90
C SER A 91 -2.64 10.68 -8.88
N ALA A 92 -1.96 9.71 -9.49
CA ALA A 92 -2.30 8.30 -9.36
C ALA A 92 -2.11 7.79 -7.92
N ALA A 93 -0.98 8.12 -7.28
CA ALA A 93 -0.68 7.74 -5.90
C ALA A 93 -1.67 8.35 -4.89
N ALA A 94 -2.09 9.61 -5.08
CA ALA A 94 -3.09 10.26 -4.25
C ALA A 94 -4.46 9.57 -4.36
N ARG A 95 -4.91 9.27 -5.59
CA ARG A 95 -6.17 8.52 -5.81
C ARG A 95 -6.11 7.13 -5.20
N GLN A 96 -5.00 6.43 -5.36
CA GLN A 96 -4.77 5.12 -4.78
C GLN A 96 -4.79 5.18 -3.25
N THR A 97 -4.10 6.16 -2.65
CA THR A 97 -4.10 6.41 -1.21
C THR A 97 -5.52 6.62 -0.71
N GLY A 98 -6.32 7.47 -1.37
CA GLY A 98 -7.72 7.68 -1.02
C GLY A 98 -8.54 6.39 -1.03
N ARG A 99 -8.37 5.53 -2.04
CA ARG A 99 -9.04 4.22 -2.12
C ARG A 99 -8.59 3.28 -0.99
N ILE A 100 -7.31 3.25 -0.66
CA ILE A 100 -6.78 2.47 0.47
C ILE A 100 -7.39 2.96 1.78
N MET A 101 -7.52 4.27 1.99
CA MET A 101 -8.13 4.81 3.22
C MET A 101 -9.61 4.46 3.34
N VAL A 102 -10.36 4.44 2.24
CA VAL A 102 -11.74 3.91 2.22
C VAL A 102 -11.75 2.43 2.63
N CYS A 103 -10.86 1.62 2.09
CA CYS A 103 -10.74 0.21 2.45
C CYS A 103 -10.38 0.02 3.93
N LYS A 104 -9.47 0.83 4.48
CA LYS A 104 -9.14 0.80 5.91
C LYS A 104 -10.34 1.13 6.79
N LEU A 105 -11.19 2.09 6.42
CA LEU A 105 -12.43 2.35 7.16
C LEU A 105 -13.40 1.16 7.10
N MET A 106 -13.55 0.53 5.94
CA MET A 106 -14.38 -0.68 5.79
C MET A 106 -13.87 -1.82 6.67
N ILE A 107 -12.56 -2.04 6.67
CA ILE A 107 -11.88 -3.03 7.52
C ILE A 107 -12.13 -2.71 9.00
N GLY A 108 -11.90 -1.47 9.42
CA GLY A 108 -12.16 -1.03 10.79
C GLY A 108 -13.61 -1.24 11.22
N GLY A 109 -14.57 -0.91 10.34
CA GLY A 109 -16.00 -1.16 10.57
C GLY A 109 -16.34 -2.65 10.73
N ALA A 110 -15.73 -3.52 9.92
CA ALA A 110 -15.89 -4.96 10.06
C ALA A 110 -15.34 -5.46 11.41
N PHE A 111 -14.18 -4.95 11.85
CA PHE A 111 -13.64 -5.30 13.16
C PHE A 111 -14.47 -4.81 14.34
N VAL A 112 -15.20 -3.69 14.22
CA VAL A 112 -16.20 -3.29 15.23
C VAL A 112 -17.26 -4.38 15.38
N VAL A 113 -17.81 -4.85 14.25
CA VAL A 113 -18.86 -5.89 14.25
C VAL A 113 -18.33 -7.23 14.77
N LEU A 114 -17.10 -7.60 14.42
CA LEU A 114 -16.44 -8.80 14.96
C LEU A 114 -16.19 -8.70 16.47
N THR A 115 -15.75 -7.54 16.94
CA THR A 115 -15.56 -7.31 18.39
C THR A 115 -16.88 -7.45 19.13
N LEU A 116 -17.97 -6.87 18.61
CA LEU A 116 -19.31 -7.01 19.18
C LEU A 116 -19.79 -8.48 19.15
N SER A 117 -19.47 -9.23 18.10
CA SER A 117 -19.75 -10.66 18.02
C SER A 117 -19.01 -11.45 19.10
N SER A 118 -17.72 -11.16 19.31
CA SER A 118 -16.90 -11.76 20.39
C SER A 118 -17.46 -11.45 21.78
N LEU A 119 -18.19 -10.33 21.92
CA LEU A 119 -18.94 -9.95 23.12
C LEU A 119 -20.36 -10.54 23.16
N HIS A 120 -20.64 -11.57 22.35
CA HIS A 120 -21.89 -12.33 22.31
C HIS A 120 -23.11 -11.52 21.85
N VAL A 121 -22.92 -10.46 21.05
CA VAL A 121 -24.02 -9.72 20.41
C VAL A 121 -24.44 -10.44 19.13
N SER A 122 -25.67 -11.00 19.11
CA SER A 122 -26.07 -11.97 18.08
C SER A 122 -26.68 -11.31 16.83
N TYR A 123 -25.85 -11.06 15.81
CA TYR A 123 -26.28 -10.60 14.48
C TYR A 123 -25.59 -11.37 13.34
N PRO A 124 -25.88 -12.68 13.16
CA PRO A 124 -25.14 -13.54 12.23
C PRO A 124 -25.18 -13.04 10.77
N VAL A 125 -26.32 -12.51 10.33
CA VAL A 125 -26.44 -11.94 8.98
C VAL A 125 -25.56 -10.70 8.81
N VAL A 126 -25.56 -9.79 9.79
CA VAL A 126 -24.77 -8.55 9.75
C VAL A 126 -23.27 -8.87 9.76
N ILE A 127 -22.84 -9.79 10.63
CA ILE A 127 -21.44 -10.22 10.74
C ILE A 127 -20.92 -10.73 9.38
N ASN A 128 -21.67 -11.61 8.71
CA ASN A 128 -21.24 -12.16 7.43
C ASN A 128 -21.20 -11.13 6.30
N TRP A 129 -22.10 -10.14 6.29
CA TRP A 129 -22.01 -9.02 5.33
C TRP A 129 -20.79 -8.13 5.58
N PHE A 130 -20.46 -7.84 6.85
CA PHE A 130 -19.26 -7.07 7.18
C PHE A 130 -17.97 -7.84 6.89
N LEU A 131 -17.96 -9.17 7.09
CA LEU A 131 -16.86 -10.03 6.67
C LEU A 131 -16.72 -10.07 5.15
N LEU A 132 -17.82 -10.10 4.38
CA LEU A 132 -17.73 -9.97 2.93
C LEU A 132 -17.16 -8.62 2.50
N LEU A 133 -17.55 -7.53 3.18
CA LEU A 133 -16.99 -6.20 2.92
C LEU A 133 -15.49 -6.13 3.27
N LEU A 134 -15.09 -6.75 4.38
CA LEU A 134 -13.69 -6.92 4.79
C LEU A 134 -12.90 -7.62 3.68
N GLU A 135 -13.40 -8.74 3.15
CA GLU A 135 -12.77 -9.49 2.06
C GLU A 135 -12.59 -8.65 0.79
N LEU A 136 -13.61 -7.90 0.38
CA LEU A 136 -13.50 -7.02 -0.80
C LEU A 136 -12.45 -5.92 -0.60
N ALA A 137 -12.40 -5.33 0.59
CA ALA A 137 -11.40 -4.33 0.95
C ALA A 137 -9.98 -4.91 0.99
N LEU A 138 -9.81 -6.10 1.59
CA LEU A 138 -8.54 -6.81 1.64
C LEU A 138 -8.08 -7.25 0.25
N ALA A 139 -8.97 -7.78 -0.60
CA ALA A 139 -8.65 -8.13 -1.97
C ALA A 139 -8.09 -6.94 -2.74
N TYR A 140 -8.72 -5.76 -2.62
CA TYR A 140 -8.19 -4.54 -3.23
C TYR A 140 -6.81 -4.18 -2.69
N ILE A 141 -6.62 -4.16 -1.36
CA ILE A 141 -5.32 -3.86 -0.75
C ILE A 141 -4.24 -4.85 -1.20
N LEU A 142 -4.55 -6.15 -1.30
CA LEU A 142 -3.63 -7.18 -1.78
C LEU A 142 -3.20 -6.93 -3.22
N THR A 143 -4.13 -6.54 -4.11
CA THR A 143 -3.76 -6.19 -5.50
C THR A 143 -2.82 -4.99 -5.56
N VAL A 144 -3.05 -3.99 -4.71
CA VAL A 144 -2.18 -2.82 -4.56
C VAL A 144 -0.81 -3.20 -4.03
N MET A 145 -0.74 -4.04 -2.99
CA MET A 145 0.52 -4.52 -2.41
C MET A 145 1.31 -5.35 -3.42
N ALA A 146 0.66 -6.24 -4.17
CA ALA A 146 1.29 -7.03 -5.22
C ALA A 146 1.89 -6.14 -6.33
N ALA A 147 1.14 -5.14 -6.79
CA ALA A 147 1.65 -4.15 -7.73
C ALA A 147 2.83 -3.35 -7.17
N GLY A 148 2.79 -3.00 -5.88
CA GLY A 148 3.88 -2.32 -5.18
C GLY A 148 5.16 -3.16 -5.10
N VAL A 149 5.05 -4.45 -4.77
CA VAL A 149 6.18 -5.39 -4.78
C VAL A 149 6.77 -5.50 -6.18
N ALA A 150 5.93 -5.71 -7.20
CA ALA A 150 6.38 -5.79 -8.59
C ALA A 150 7.10 -4.52 -9.05
N ASN A 151 6.58 -3.33 -8.68
CA ASN A 151 7.21 -2.05 -8.96
C ASN A 151 8.59 -1.94 -8.27
N LEU A 152 8.72 -2.32 -7.01
CA LEU A 152 10.01 -2.31 -6.31
C LEU A 152 11.04 -3.25 -6.95
N VAL A 153 10.63 -4.45 -7.37
CA VAL A 153 11.49 -5.39 -8.09
C VAL A 153 11.93 -4.79 -9.43
N GLN A 154 11.00 -4.21 -10.18
CA GLN A 154 11.30 -3.55 -11.45
C GLN A 154 12.28 -2.38 -11.26
N ARG A 155 12.04 -1.52 -10.28
CA ARG A 155 12.95 -0.41 -9.93
C ARG A 155 14.32 -0.88 -9.50
N ALA A 156 14.41 -1.97 -8.74
CA ALA A 156 15.70 -2.56 -8.36
C ALA A 156 16.46 -3.06 -9.59
N ALA A 157 15.77 -3.75 -10.51
CA ALA A 157 16.35 -4.24 -11.76
C ALA A 157 16.81 -3.09 -12.67
N ASP A 158 15.99 -2.04 -12.83
CA ASP A 158 16.33 -0.88 -13.65
C ASP A 158 17.50 -0.09 -13.05
N THR A 159 17.53 0.05 -11.72
CA THR A 159 18.66 0.67 -11.00
C THR A 159 19.96 -0.13 -11.20
N HIS A 160 19.87 -1.46 -11.17
CA HIS A 160 21.03 -2.32 -11.43
C HIS A 160 21.52 -2.20 -12.87
N ARG A 161 20.61 -2.24 -13.85
CA ARG A 161 20.95 -2.02 -15.27
C ARG A 161 21.58 -0.65 -15.51
N LEU A 162 21.10 0.38 -14.81
CA LEU A 162 21.67 1.72 -14.86
C LEU A 162 23.10 1.74 -14.31
N ALA A 163 23.36 1.05 -13.20
CA ALA A 163 24.70 0.88 -12.65
C ALA A 163 25.65 0.19 -13.64
N GLU A 164 25.21 -0.90 -14.28
CA GLU A 164 26.00 -1.61 -15.30
C GLU A 164 26.27 -0.76 -16.54
N ALA A 165 25.25 -0.05 -17.04
CA ALA A 165 25.38 0.84 -18.19
C ALA A 165 26.36 1.97 -17.90
N LEU A 166 26.26 2.56 -16.70
CA LEU A 166 27.16 3.61 -16.24
C LEU A 166 28.60 3.10 -16.07
N ALA A 167 28.79 1.87 -15.59
CA ALA A 167 30.13 1.25 -15.50
C ALA A 167 30.77 1.06 -16.90
N LYS A 168 29.97 0.73 -17.91
CA LYS A 168 30.43 0.53 -19.30
C LYS A 168 30.70 1.84 -20.05
N GLY A 169 29.99 2.92 -19.74
CA GLY A 169 30.05 4.15 -20.54
C GLY A 169 29.24 5.31 -19.96
N PRO A 170 29.38 6.52 -20.52
CA PRO A 170 28.44 7.60 -20.23
C PRO A 170 27.03 7.24 -20.70
N LEU A 171 26.02 7.57 -19.90
CA LEU A 171 24.61 7.35 -20.25
C LEU A 171 24.18 8.34 -21.33
N SER A 172 23.22 7.93 -22.17
CA SER A 172 22.61 8.85 -23.14
C SER A 172 21.76 9.91 -22.42
N SER A 173 21.59 11.06 -23.06
CA SER A 173 20.67 12.12 -22.60
C SER A 173 19.23 11.63 -22.48
N GLU A 174 18.84 10.66 -23.30
CA GLU A 174 17.51 10.04 -23.27
C GLU A 174 17.30 9.18 -22.01
N THR A 175 18.32 8.41 -21.59
CA THR A 175 18.25 7.66 -20.32
C THR A 175 18.12 8.60 -19.13
N LEU A 176 18.84 9.73 -19.14
CA LEU A 176 18.77 10.77 -18.12
C LEU A 176 17.42 11.51 -18.08
N ALA A 177 16.66 11.49 -19.18
CA ALA A 177 15.35 12.11 -19.25
C ALA A 177 14.24 11.25 -18.62
N THR A 178 14.54 10.00 -18.24
CA THR A 178 13.55 9.17 -17.54
C THR A 178 13.45 9.58 -16.06
N PRO A 179 12.24 9.85 -15.53
CA PRO A 179 12.04 10.30 -14.14
C PRO A 179 12.61 9.32 -13.12
N ALA A 180 12.46 8.02 -13.39
CA ALA A 180 12.97 6.95 -12.52
C ALA A 180 14.50 6.98 -12.46
N ALA A 181 15.21 7.06 -13.59
CA ALA A 181 16.67 7.13 -13.59
C ALA A 181 17.16 8.44 -12.95
N LEU A 182 16.52 9.58 -13.28
CA LEU A 182 16.93 10.87 -12.74
C LEU A 182 16.77 10.93 -11.21
N SER A 183 15.68 10.41 -10.66
CA SER A 183 15.47 10.38 -9.21
C SER A 183 16.57 9.59 -8.50
N VAL A 184 16.92 8.42 -9.02
CA VAL A 184 17.93 7.56 -8.41
C VAL A 184 19.34 8.16 -8.56
N LEU A 185 19.66 8.70 -9.74
CA LEU A 185 20.93 9.37 -10.00
C LEU A 185 21.11 10.65 -9.16
N ALA A 186 20.05 11.45 -9.00
CA ALA A 186 20.07 12.62 -8.15
C ALA A 186 20.41 12.24 -6.70
N GLN A 187 19.72 11.23 -6.16
CA GLN A 187 19.97 10.75 -4.80
C GLN A 187 21.41 10.24 -4.61
N ALA A 188 21.93 9.48 -5.58
CA ALA A 188 23.31 9.01 -5.54
C ALA A 188 24.33 10.16 -5.68
N CYS A 189 23.96 11.28 -6.32
CA CYS A 189 24.76 12.50 -6.35
C CYS A 189 24.59 13.38 -5.08
N GLY A 190 23.84 12.93 -4.07
CA GLY A 190 23.53 13.74 -2.88
C GLY A 190 22.55 14.89 -3.14
N GLU A 191 21.84 14.85 -4.26
CA GLU A 191 20.81 15.81 -4.63
C GLU A 191 19.41 15.21 -4.40
N SER A 192 18.42 16.07 -4.20
CA SER A 192 17.01 15.68 -4.19
C SER A 192 16.29 16.39 -5.33
N LEU A 193 15.33 15.72 -5.95
CA LEU A 193 14.41 16.41 -6.86
C LEU A 193 13.68 17.54 -6.09
N PRO A 194 13.42 18.68 -6.75
CA PRO A 194 12.69 19.76 -6.11
C PRO A 194 11.30 19.26 -5.68
N PRO A 195 10.76 19.75 -4.55
CA PRO A 195 9.44 19.36 -4.12
C PRO A 195 8.41 19.71 -5.19
N SER A 196 7.47 18.80 -5.36
CA SER A 196 6.38 18.91 -6.31
C SER A 196 5.38 19.99 -5.92
N PRO A 197 5.06 20.94 -6.82
CA PRO A 197 4.15 22.04 -6.52
C PRO A 197 2.68 21.61 -6.50
N TRP A 198 2.33 20.47 -7.08
CA TRP A 198 0.94 20.06 -7.32
C TRP A 198 0.12 19.74 -6.06
N LEU A 199 0.80 19.44 -4.95
CA LEU A 199 0.14 19.20 -3.66
C LEU A 199 -0.17 20.49 -2.88
N GLN A 200 0.31 21.64 -3.36
CA GLN A 200 0.08 22.94 -2.72
C GLN A 200 -0.97 23.73 -3.50
N PRO A 201 -1.92 24.39 -2.81
CA PRO A 201 -2.82 25.31 -3.48
C PRO A 201 -2.01 26.45 -4.12
N PRO A 202 -2.37 26.89 -5.35
CA PRO A 202 -1.68 27.99 -5.99
C PRO A 202 -1.79 29.25 -5.14
N SER A 203 -0.74 30.06 -5.16
CA SER A 203 -0.82 31.37 -4.53
C SER A 203 -1.83 32.26 -5.25
N ALA A 204 -2.45 33.20 -4.54
CA ALA A 204 -3.36 34.19 -5.16
C ALA A 204 -2.68 35.00 -6.28
N ALA A 205 -1.35 35.15 -6.23
CA ALA A 205 -0.54 35.83 -7.24
C ALA A 205 -0.16 34.94 -8.45
N ASP A 206 -0.39 33.63 -8.37
CA ASP A 206 -0.11 32.64 -9.42
C ASP A 206 -1.28 31.64 -9.51
N PRO A 207 -2.49 32.09 -9.89
CA PRO A 207 -3.70 31.26 -9.85
C PRO A 207 -3.62 30.05 -10.78
N MET A 208 -2.79 30.12 -11.83
CA MET A 208 -2.54 29.03 -12.77
C MET A 208 -1.36 28.14 -12.38
N GLY A 209 -0.59 28.50 -11.34
CA GLY A 209 0.57 27.73 -10.89
C GLY A 209 1.76 27.76 -11.85
N ILE A 210 1.80 28.69 -12.82
CA ILE A 210 2.83 28.74 -13.87
C ILE A 210 4.19 29.10 -13.26
N ALA A 211 4.24 30.02 -12.30
CA ALA A 211 5.48 30.39 -11.63
C ALA A 211 6.01 29.24 -10.76
N ALA A 212 5.11 28.54 -10.07
CA ALA A 212 5.46 27.35 -9.29
C ALA A 212 6.04 26.23 -10.16
N VAL A 213 5.39 25.94 -11.29
CA VAL A 213 5.88 24.95 -12.27
C VAL A 213 7.20 25.38 -12.89
N THR A 214 7.36 26.64 -13.26
CA THR A 214 8.62 27.18 -13.82
C THR A 214 9.76 27.06 -12.83
N LYS A 215 9.51 27.30 -11.54
CA LYS A 215 10.51 27.09 -10.48
C LYS A 215 10.87 25.61 -10.36
N HIS A 216 9.88 24.73 -10.41
CA HIS A 216 10.09 23.28 -10.32
C HIS A 216 10.89 22.73 -11.52
N THR A 217 10.54 23.10 -12.75
CA THR A 217 11.24 22.65 -13.97
C THR A 217 12.68 23.17 -14.04
N LYS A 218 12.94 24.42 -13.64
CA LYS A 218 14.31 24.95 -13.47
C LYS A 218 15.10 24.19 -12.40
N GLY A 219 14.43 23.77 -11.33
CA GLY A 219 15.02 22.91 -10.30
C GLY A 219 15.45 21.56 -10.86
N ILE A 220 14.59 20.91 -11.65
CA ILE A 220 14.89 19.66 -12.35
C ILE A 220 16.09 19.85 -13.28
N GLU A 221 16.09 20.91 -14.10
CA GLU A 221 17.18 21.22 -15.03
C GLU A 221 18.52 21.37 -14.30
N LYS A 222 18.54 22.07 -13.16
CA LYS A 222 19.74 22.20 -12.31
C LYS A 222 20.23 20.84 -11.80
N VAL A 223 19.33 19.96 -11.37
CA VAL A 223 19.69 18.60 -10.92
C VAL A 223 20.27 17.79 -12.07
N VAL A 224 19.66 17.82 -13.26
CA VAL A 224 20.17 17.16 -14.47
C VAL A 224 21.59 17.63 -14.79
N GLY A 225 21.83 18.95 -14.80
CA GLY A 225 23.15 19.51 -15.05
C GLY A 225 24.20 19.07 -14.01
N ARG A 226 23.81 18.94 -12.74
CA ARG A 226 24.70 18.41 -11.69
C ARG A 226 25.02 16.93 -11.86
N VAL A 227 24.01 16.10 -12.13
CA VAL A 227 24.21 14.66 -12.41
C VAL A 227 25.15 14.48 -13.61
N GLN A 228 24.95 15.22 -14.69
CA GLN A 228 25.82 15.20 -15.86
C GLN A 228 27.26 15.62 -15.51
N SER A 229 27.43 16.67 -14.72
CA SER A 229 28.75 17.12 -14.27
C SER A 229 29.47 16.05 -13.43
N VAL A 230 28.78 15.39 -12.50
CA VAL A 230 29.35 14.29 -11.69
C VAL A 230 29.77 13.13 -12.57
N MET A 231 28.95 12.76 -13.56
CA MET A 231 29.27 11.69 -14.51
C MET A 231 30.50 12.02 -15.36
N LEU A 232 30.68 13.28 -15.77
CA LEU A 232 31.82 13.72 -16.59
C LEU A 232 33.12 13.90 -15.79
N ASN A 233 33.03 14.22 -14.49
CA ASN A 233 34.19 14.48 -13.62
C ASN A 233 34.89 13.22 -13.08
N GLY A 234 34.78 12.07 -13.76
CA GLY A 234 35.48 10.84 -13.40
C GLY A 234 34.94 10.11 -12.16
N LYS A 235 33.86 10.57 -11.51
CA LYS A 235 33.22 9.90 -10.36
C LYS A 235 32.22 8.81 -10.75
N ARG A 236 32.32 8.34 -11.99
CA ARG A 236 31.38 7.39 -12.60
C ARG A 236 31.36 6.03 -11.89
N GLU A 237 32.53 5.54 -11.48
CA GLU A 237 32.66 4.26 -10.79
C GLU A 237 32.01 4.30 -9.41
N THR A 238 32.25 5.36 -8.64
CA THR A 238 31.58 5.59 -7.35
C THR A 238 30.07 5.68 -7.52
N LEU A 239 29.61 6.43 -8.53
CA LEU A 239 28.17 6.56 -8.81
C LEU A 239 27.55 5.21 -9.21
N ALA A 240 28.25 4.38 -9.99
CA ALA A 240 27.79 3.04 -10.33
C ALA A 240 27.72 2.12 -9.09
N GLU A 241 28.68 2.22 -8.18
CA GLU A 241 28.67 1.50 -6.91
C GLU A 241 27.48 1.93 -6.02
N ASP A 242 27.22 3.24 -5.91
CA ASP A 242 26.08 3.78 -5.17
C ASP A 242 24.74 3.31 -5.74
N LEU A 243 24.60 3.27 -7.07
CA LEU A 243 23.43 2.70 -7.74
C LEU A 243 23.28 1.20 -7.44
N SER A 244 24.38 0.44 -7.46
CA SER A 244 24.36 -0.98 -7.12
C SER A 244 23.94 -1.20 -5.65
N ASN A 245 24.43 -0.36 -4.73
CA ASN A 245 24.01 -0.33 -3.34
C ASN A 245 22.52 -0.06 -3.19
N GLU A 246 21.99 0.93 -3.92
CA GLU A 246 20.57 1.29 -3.88
C GLU A 246 19.67 0.18 -4.45
N SER A 247 20.09 -0.47 -5.55
CA SER A 247 19.39 -1.64 -6.08
C SER A 247 19.27 -2.77 -5.06
N ARG A 248 20.33 -3.04 -4.28
CA ARG A 248 20.29 -4.03 -3.19
C ARG A 248 19.30 -3.65 -2.10
N LYS A 249 19.26 -2.37 -1.70
CA LYS A 249 18.28 -1.88 -0.71
C LYS A 249 16.84 -2.01 -1.22
N LEU A 250 16.59 -1.65 -2.48
CA LEU A 250 15.27 -1.81 -3.11
C LEU A 250 14.85 -3.29 -3.17
N THR A 251 15.78 -4.19 -3.48
CA THR A 251 15.53 -5.65 -3.47
C THR A 251 15.17 -6.15 -2.08
N ALA A 252 15.91 -5.73 -1.04
CA ALA A 252 15.62 -6.07 0.34
C ALA A 252 14.24 -5.53 0.79
N LYS A 253 13.91 -4.29 0.40
CA LYS A 253 12.59 -3.69 0.64
C LYS A 253 11.47 -4.47 -0.08
N ALA A 254 11.69 -4.88 -1.33
CA ALA A 254 10.75 -5.70 -2.08
C ALA A 254 10.49 -7.05 -1.40
N ALA A 255 11.54 -7.72 -0.90
CA ALA A 255 11.43 -8.99 -0.18
C ALA A 255 10.64 -8.83 1.12
N HIS A 256 10.94 -7.79 1.92
CA HIS A 256 10.16 -7.47 3.12
C HIS A 256 8.68 -7.25 2.78
N ASN A 257 8.40 -6.48 1.74
CA ASN A 257 7.03 -6.22 1.28
C ASN A 257 6.33 -7.48 0.76
N ALA A 258 7.06 -8.40 0.13
CA ALA A 258 6.51 -9.69 -0.31
C ALA A 258 6.10 -10.58 0.88
N VAL A 259 6.87 -10.57 1.98
CA VAL A 259 6.51 -11.24 3.23
C VAL A 259 5.23 -10.65 3.81
N GLN A 260 5.11 -9.32 3.83
CA GLN A 260 3.89 -8.64 4.29
C GLN A 260 2.67 -8.97 3.41
N LEU A 261 2.85 -9.00 2.08
CA LEU A 261 1.81 -9.44 1.14
C LEU A 261 1.37 -10.88 1.42
N PHE A 262 2.31 -11.80 1.63
CA PHE A 262 2.01 -13.18 1.94
C PHE A 262 1.20 -13.32 3.23
N LEU A 263 1.60 -12.62 4.30
CA LEU A 263 0.86 -12.64 5.57
C LEU A 263 -0.56 -12.06 5.39
N ASN A 264 -0.71 -10.95 4.68
CA ASN A 264 -2.04 -10.40 4.39
C ASN A 264 -2.89 -11.35 3.50
N ALA A 265 -2.26 -12.12 2.60
CA ALA A 265 -2.96 -13.13 1.81
C ALA A 265 -3.43 -14.31 2.67
N VAL A 266 -2.67 -14.70 3.69
CA VAL A 266 -3.10 -15.65 4.71
C VAL A 266 -4.27 -15.09 5.51
N ALA A 267 -4.24 -13.80 5.87
CA ALA A 267 -5.35 -13.15 6.58
C ALA A 267 -6.64 -13.16 5.74
N PHE A 268 -6.54 -12.78 4.46
CA PHE A 268 -7.64 -12.84 3.49
C PHE A 268 -8.18 -14.26 3.34
N ALA A 269 -7.31 -15.26 3.15
CA ALA A 269 -7.75 -16.65 3.07
C ALA A 269 -8.48 -17.10 4.37
N GLY A 270 -8.01 -16.65 5.52
CA GLY A 270 -8.60 -16.98 6.82
C GLY A 270 -9.99 -16.38 7.03
N TYR A 271 -10.13 -15.06 6.85
CA TYR A 271 -11.42 -14.37 6.98
C TYR A 271 -12.40 -14.77 5.87
N GLY A 272 -11.92 -15.06 4.66
CA GLY A 272 -12.73 -15.50 3.52
C GLY A 272 -13.46 -16.81 3.76
N MET A 273 -13.00 -17.65 4.70
CA MET A 273 -13.71 -18.89 5.05
C MET A 273 -15.11 -18.63 5.60
N PHE A 274 -15.33 -17.53 6.31
CA PHE A 274 -16.63 -17.18 6.89
C PHE A 274 -17.71 -16.92 5.82
N PRO A 275 -17.55 -15.92 4.93
CA PRO A 275 -18.54 -15.67 3.90
C PRO A 275 -18.68 -16.86 2.95
N VAL A 276 -17.61 -17.63 2.68
CA VAL A 276 -17.72 -18.87 1.90
C VAL A 276 -18.59 -19.90 2.61
N THR A 277 -18.45 -20.10 3.92
CA THR A 277 -19.35 -21.02 4.66
C THR A 277 -20.79 -20.54 4.76
N PHE A 278 -21.01 -19.21 4.76
CA PHE A 278 -22.34 -18.64 4.98
C PHE A 278 -23.13 -18.44 3.68
N PHE A 279 -22.48 -17.92 2.64
CA PHE A 279 -23.11 -17.63 1.33
C PHE A 279 -22.84 -18.74 0.30
N GLY A 280 -21.86 -19.60 0.54
CA GLY A 280 -21.47 -20.66 -0.38
C GLY A 280 -22.42 -21.86 -0.39
N PRO A 281 -22.12 -22.85 -1.24
CA PRO A 281 -22.96 -24.04 -1.39
C PRO A 281 -22.87 -24.94 -0.15
N SER A 282 -23.70 -25.99 -0.11
CA SER A 282 -23.73 -26.96 0.99
C SER A 282 -22.34 -27.52 1.32
N GLU A 283 -22.14 -27.95 2.57
CA GLU A 283 -20.86 -28.52 3.02
C GLU A 283 -20.42 -29.73 2.16
N GLU A 284 -21.37 -30.53 1.68
CA GLU A 284 -21.11 -31.63 0.73
C GLU A 284 -20.53 -31.11 -0.59
N THR A 285 -21.08 -30.03 -1.13
CA THR A 285 -20.57 -29.40 -2.34
C THR A 285 -19.17 -28.84 -2.11
N MET A 286 -18.95 -28.17 -0.98
CA MET A 286 -17.64 -27.64 -0.61
C MET A 286 -16.58 -28.75 -0.46
N ARG A 287 -16.91 -29.88 0.15
CA ARG A 287 -16.01 -31.05 0.23
C ARG A 287 -15.72 -31.66 -1.14
N GLY A 288 -16.68 -31.58 -2.07
CA GLY A 288 -16.47 -31.98 -3.46
C GLY A 288 -15.44 -31.11 -4.19
N TRP A 289 -15.36 -29.82 -3.87
CA TRP A 289 -14.37 -28.90 -4.47
C TRP A 289 -13.04 -28.88 -3.72
N VAL A 290 -13.07 -29.01 -2.40
CA VAL A 290 -11.91 -28.98 -1.51
C VAL A 290 -11.91 -30.24 -0.65
N PRO A 291 -11.29 -31.34 -1.10
CA PRO A 291 -11.33 -32.62 -0.37
C PRO A 291 -10.72 -32.56 1.04
N MET A 292 -9.84 -31.59 1.30
CA MET A 292 -9.24 -31.34 2.62
C MET A 292 -10.12 -30.49 3.56
N TRP A 293 -11.36 -30.18 3.18
CA TRP A 293 -12.26 -29.35 3.96
C TRP A 293 -12.66 -30.03 5.28
N GLY A 294 -12.10 -29.56 6.39
CA GLY A 294 -12.31 -30.10 7.75
C GLY A 294 -13.67 -29.74 8.39
N GLY A 295 -14.60 -29.20 7.62
CA GLY A 295 -15.91 -28.72 8.08
C GLY A 295 -15.94 -27.23 8.39
N SER A 296 -17.14 -26.64 8.39
CA SER A 296 -17.36 -25.20 8.60
C SER A 296 -16.80 -24.71 9.93
N GLU A 297 -16.97 -25.47 11.01
CA GLU A 297 -16.46 -25.14 12.34
C GLU A 297 -14.93 -25.09 12.38
N THR A 298 -14.26 -26.05 11.73
CA THR A 298 -12.79 -26.11 11.64
C THR A 298 -12.23 -24.99 10.76
N ALA A 299 -12.90 -24.72 9.63
CA ALA A 299 -12.56 -23.65 8.70
C ALA A 299 -12.67 -22.26 9.35
N GLN A 300 -13.75 -22.01 10.08
CA GLN A 300 -13.95 -20.77 10.81
C GLN A 300 -12.94 -20.62 11.95
N PHE A 301 -12.61 -21.70 12.67
CA PHE A 301 -11.61 -21.68 13.74
C PHE A 301 -10.20 -21.31 13.25
N TRP A 302 -9.66 -22.07 12.29
CA TRP A 302 -8.33 -21.82 11.77
C TRP A 302 -8.27 -20.56 10.91
N GLY A 303 -9.37 -20.25 10.23
CA GLY A 303 -9.52 -19.03 9.45
C GLY A 303 -9.47 -17.79 10.33
N ASN A 304 -10.16 -17.79 11.48
CA ASN A 304 -10.10 -16.67 12.41
C ASN A 304 -8.73 -16.54 13.07
N LEU A 305 -8.11 -17.65 13.50
CA LEU A 305 -6.77 -17.61 14.09
C LEU A 305 -5.71 -17.11 13.10
N ALA A 306 -5.72 -17.59 11.86
CA ALA A 306 -4.81 -17.15 10.81
C ALA A 306 -5.07 -15.69 10.41
N GLY A 307 -6.36 -15.32 10.31
CA GLY A 307 -6.84 -13.94 10.12
C GLY A 307 -6.31 -13.00 11.18
N ASP A 308 -6.60 -13.31 12.46
CA ASP A 308 -6.28 -12.54 13.66
C ASP A 308 -4.77 -12.44 13.94
N ALA A 309 -3.98 -13.46 13.58
CA ALA A 309 -2.52 -13.41 13.70
C ALA A 309 -1.89 -12.55 12.59
N ALA A 310 -2.39 -12.67 11.36
CA ALA A 310 -1.74 -12.09 10.20
C ALA A 310 -2.19 -10.65 9.86
N TRP A 311 -3.35 -10.17 10.34
CA TRP A 311 -3.79 -8.78 10.13
C TRP A 311 -2.98 -7.75 10.92
N THR A 312 -2.21 -8.18 11.94
CA THR A 312 -1.27 -7.32 12.67
C THR A 312 -0.10 -6.82 11.79
N VAL A 313 -0.02 -7.31 10.55
CA VAL A 313 1.00 -6.98 9.57
C VAL A 313 0.53 -5.83 8.69
N GLU A 314 1.19 -4.70 8.84
CA GLU A 314 0.94 -3.43 8.16
C GLU A 314 0.55 -3.59 6.67
N ALA A 315 -0.58 -3.01 6.27
CA ALA A 315 -0.84 -2.79 4.85
C ALA A 315 0.21 -1.81 4.33
N ILE A 316 1.07 -2.26 3.41
CA ILE A 316 2.11 -1.43 2.80
C ILE A 316 1.42 -0.22 2.18
N LEU A 317 1.64 0.96 2.76
CA LEU A 317 1.42 2.21 2.05
C LEU A 317 2.56 2.33 1.05
N VAL A 318 2.32 1.84 -0.17
CA VAL A 318 3.22 2.04 -1.31
C VAL A 318 3.16 3.54 -1.62
N LEU A 319 4.08 4.30 -1.02
CA LEU A 319 4.47 5.65 -1.46
C LEU A 319 5.65 5.52 -2.42
#